data_AF-A0A381XTU0-F1
#
_entry.id   AF-A0A381XTU0-F1
#
_cell.length_a   1.000
_cell.length_b   1.000
_cell.length_c   1.000
_cell.angle_alpha   90.00
_cell.angle_beta   90.00
_cell.angle_gamma   90.00
#
_symmetry.space_group_name_H-M   'P 1'
#
loop_
_entity.id
_entity.type
_entity.pdbx_description
1 polymer ?
#
loop_
_entity_poly.entity_id
_entity_poly.type
_entity_poly.pdbx_seq_one_letter_code
_entity_poly.pdbx_strand_id
1 'polypeptide(L)'
;MSTNSLVAYMNKDWEVTSSYVHYDGYTTGVGEMLLENYNTKEKAHELATTLGYASGLSETVEKSHEDRANTDEPIVYENYLDFEEYIRESSYLEYVYVWVETEGKWQVATWETTKLSTLSEEGYEFRYDWNGFEDLTVVFTNEGIETVKRMRKLAEEGSGSDYATGADELEMSILKYAIEEDA
;
A
#
# COMPACT_ATOMS: atom_id res chain seq x y z
N MET A 1 -5.74 -15.73 -2.96
CA MET A 1 -5.69 -14.84 -1.79
C MET A 1 -5.20 -13.52 -2.33
N SER A 2 -5.94 -12.43 -2.11
CA SER A 2 -5.56 -11.10 -2.56
C SER A 2 -5.10 -10.28 -1.35
N THR A 3 -4.40 -9.19 -1.60
CA THR A 3 -4.11 -8.16 -0.60
C THR A 3 -4.54 -6.85 -1.22
N ASN A 4 -5.78 -6.47 -0.91
CA ASN A 4 -6.48 -5.40 -1.60
C ASN A 4 -6.05 -4.04 -1.05
N SER A 5 -5.89 -3.07 -1.94
CA SER A 5 -5.48 -1.72 -1.55
C SER A 5 -6.14 -0.62 -2.36
N LEU A 6 -6.09 0.60 -1.82
CA LEU A 6 -6.41 1.83 -2.53
C LEU A 6 -5.16 2.66 -2.74
N VAL A 7 -5.07 3.32 -3.89
CA VAL A 7 -4.13 4.42 -4.15
C VAL A 7 -4.94 5.68 -4.39
N ALA A 8 -4.70 6.70 -3.59
CA ALA A 8 -5.51 7.91 -3.59
C ALA A 8 -4.66 9.19 -3.58
N TYR A 9 -5.25 10.27 -4.06
CA TYR A 9 -4.68 11.60 -4.04
C TYR A 9 -5.64 12.54 -3.31
N MET A 10 -5.15 13.20 -2.26
CA MET A 10 -5.88 14.22 -1.52
C MET A 10 -5.33 15.60 -1.84
N ASN A 11 -6.18 16.46 -2.42
CA ASN A 11 -5.79 17.80 -2.81
C ASN A 11 -5.88 18.79 -1.63
N LYS A 12 -5.47 20.05 -1.85
CA LYS A 12 -5.48 21.10 -0.81
C LYS A 12 -6.88 21.50 -0.32
N ASP A 13 -7.91 21.19 -1.10
CA ASP A 13 -9.31 21.44 -0.77
C ASP A 13 -9.98 20.23 -0.09
N TRP A 14 -9.19 19.21 0.27
CA TRP A 14 -9.59 17.96 0.92
C TRP A 14 -10.40 16.99 0.07
N GLU A 15 -10.64 17.29 -1.21
CA GLU A 15 -11.21 16.32 -2.16
C GLU A 15 -10.21 15.18 -2.39
N VAL A 16 -10.73 13.95 -2.42
CA VAL A 16 -9.93 12.74 -2.60
C VAL A 16 -10.35 12.04 -3.88
N THR A 17 -9.41 11.69 -4.73
CA THR A 17 -9.64 10.72 -5.81
C THR A 17 -8.94 9.42 -5.47
N SER A 18 -9.63 8.28 -5.56
CA SER A 18 -9.05 6.96 -5.28
C SER A 18 -9.20 6.00 -6.47
N SER A 19 -8.24 5.08 -6.55
CA SER A 19 -8.24 3.96 -7.48
C SER A 19 -7.91 2.67 -6.71
N TYR A 20 -8.37 1.53 -7.22
CA TYR A 20 -8.27 0.24 -6.55
C TYR A 20 -7.18 -0.65 -7.16
N VAL A 21 -6.42 -1.32 -6.29
CA VAL A 21 -5.40 -2.32 -6.67
C VAL A 21 -5.68 -3.64 -5.94
N HIS A 22 -5.84 -4.72 -6.70
CA HIS A 22 -6.33 -5.98 -6.16
C HIS A 22 -5.25 -6.83 -5.46
N TYR A 23 -4.05 -6.92 -6.03
CA TYR A 23 -2.95 -7.75 -5.53
C TYR A 23 -1.78 -6.92 -5.01
N ASP A 24 -0.97 -7.56 -4.18
CA ASP A 24 0.30 -7.06 -3.68
C ASP A 24 0.21 -5.71 -2.94
N GLY A 25 -0.91 -5.44 -2.27
CA GLY A 25 -1.16 -4.19 -1.56
C GLY A 25 -0.21 -3.88 -0.40
N TYR A 26 0.73 -4.76 -0.04
CA TYR A 26 1.74 -4.53 1.01
C TYR A 26 2.63 -3.32 0.72
N THR A 27 3.30 -2.79 1.75
CA THR A 27 4.25 -1.69 1.55
C THR A 27 5.43 -2.10 0.69
N THR A 28 5.90 -3.36 0.73
CA THR A 28 6.94 -3.88 -0.17
C THR A 28 6.40 -4.35 -1.53
N GLY A 29 5.15 -4.03 -1.86
CA GLY A 29 4.54 -4.28 -3.16
C GLY A 29 4.05 -2.96 -3.75
N VAL A 30 2.77 -2.64 -3.57
CA VAL A 30 2.20 -1.35 -3.98
C VAL A 30 2.97 -0.17 -3.36
N GLY A 31 3.32 -0.21 -2.07
CA GLY A 31 4.05 0.90 -1.44
C GLY A 31 5.39 1.22 -2.12
N GLU A 32 6.20 0.20 -2.40
CA GLU A 32 7.47 0.34 -3.12
C GLU A 32 7.25 0.88 -4.54
N MET A 33 6.22 0.39 -5.25
CA MET A 33 5.87 0.89 -6.57
C MET A 33 5.50 2.38 -6.56
N LEU A 34 4.77 2.83 -5.54
CA LEU A 34 4.43 4.25 -5.34
C LEU A 34 5.69 5.09 -5.11
N LEU A 35 6.59 4.62 -4.24
CA LEU A 35 7.85 5.30 -3.94
C LEU A 35 8.77 5.38 -5.16
N GLU A 36 8.95 4.30 -5.91
CA GLU A 36 9.85 4.26 -7.06
C GLU A 36 9.31 5.02 -8.28
N ASN A 37 8.01 4.89 -8.56
CA ASN A 37 7.46 5.30 -9.85
C ASN A 37 6.51 6.49 -9.76
N TYR A 38 5.87 6.73 -8.61
CA TYR A 38 4.79 7.71 -8.45
C TYR A 38 5.01 8.72 -7.30
N ASN A 39 6.25 8.91 -6.85
CA ASN A 39 6.59 9.73 -5.68
C ASN A 39 6.77 11.23 -5.98
N THR A 40 5.89 11.78 -6.80
CA THR A 40 5.79 13.23 -7.06
C THR A 40 4.33 13.59 -7.15
N LYS A 41 3.98 14.85 -6.83
CA LYS A 41 2.59 15.32 -6.88
C LYS A 41 1.92 15.00 -8.22
N GLU A 42 2.58 15.31 -9.33
CA GLU A 42 2.01 15.14 -10.67
C GLU A 42 1.72 13.67 -10.98
N LYS A 43 2.66 12.78 -10.65
CA LYS A 43 2.51 11.35 -10.88
C LYS A 43 1.50 10.69 -9.94
N ALA A 44 1.46 11.11 -8.67
CA ALA A 44 0.47 10.63 -7.72
C ALA A 44 -0.94 11.04 -8.12
N HIS A 45 -1.11 12.29 -8.57
CA HIS A 45 -2.37 12.78 -9.10
C HIS A 45 -2.80 12.03 -10.37
N GLU A 46 -1.88 11.88 -11.33
CA GLU A 46 -2.13 11.10 -12.55
C GLU A 46 -2.54 9.67 -12.21
N LEU A 47 -1.76 8.96 -11.39
CA LEU A 47 -2.07 7.60 -10.95
C LEU A 47 -3.49 7.50 -10.37
N ALA A 48 -3.81 8.34 -9.39
CA ALA A 48 -5.12 8.29 -8.73
C ALA A 48 -6.29 8.60 -9.67
N THR A 49 -6.08 9.46 -10.68
CA THR A 49 -7.14 9.93 -11.59
C THR A 49 -7.25 9.16 -12.90
N THR A 50 -6.30 8.28 -13.22
CA THR A 50 -6.33 7.51 -14.48
C THR A 50 -6.34 5.99 -14.26
N LEU A 51 -5.93 5.49 -13.08
CA LEU A 51 -5.83 4.06 -12.85
C LEU A 51 -7.21 3.39 -12.77
N GLY A 52 -8.09 3.88 -11.89
CA GLY A 52 -9.42 3.35 -11.61
C GLY A 52 -9.38 1.96 -10.97
N TYR A 53 -9.01 0.95 -11.76
CA TYR A 53 -8.78 -0.42 -11.32
C TYR A 53 -7.51 -0.99 -11.96
N ALA A 54 -6.71 -1.68 -11.14
CA ALA A 54 -5.66 -2.57 -11.59
C ALA A 54 -5.66 -3.90 -10.83
N SER A 55 -5.34 -4.99 -11.53
CA SER A 55 -5.09 -6.28 -10.88
C SER A 55 -3.84 -6.19 -9.99
N GLY A 56 -2.78 -5.54 -10.47
CA GLY A 56 -1.57 -5.21 -9.73
C GLY A 56 -0.96 -3.92 -10.29
N LEU A 57 -0.19 -3.21 -9.45
CA LEU A 57 0.41 -1.94 -9.83
C LEU A 57 1.76 -2.17 -10.53
N SER A 58 1.97 -1.51 -11.68
CA SER A 58 3.21 -1.54 -12.47
C SER A 58 3.84 -0.15 -12.58
N GLU A 59 4.99 0.00 -13.25
CA GLU A 59 5.75 1.26 -13.29
C GLU A 59 5.03 2.38 -14.07
N THR A 60 4.00 2.02 -14.83
CA THR A 60 3.13 2.93 -15.57
C THR A 60 1.68 2.48 -15.45
N VAL A 61 0.74 3.41 -15.61
CA VAL A 61 -0.70 3.11 -15.61
C VAL A 61 -1.05 2.19 -16.78
N GLU A 62 -0.47 2.41 -17.96
CA GLU A 62 -0.70 1.59 -19.14
C GLU A 62 -0.36 0.13 -18.89
N LYS A 63 0.82 -0.15 -18.33
CA LYS A 63 1.21 -1.53 -17.95
C LYS A 63 0.27 -2.12 -16.90
N SER A 64 -0.17 -1.32 -15.93
CA SER A 64 -1.11 -1.76 -14.90
C SER A 64 -2.49 -2.15 -15.48
N HIS A 65 -2.80 -1.69 -16.69
CA HIS A 65 -4.03 -2.00 -17.41
C HIS A 65 -3.92 -3.18 -18.39
N GLU A 66 -2.73 -3.70 -18.70
CA GLU A 66 -2.55 -4.75 -19.71
C GLU A 66 -3.34 -6.03 -19.37
N ASP A 67 -3.34 -6.43 -18.09
CA ASP A 67 -3.99 -7.66 -17.59
C ASP A 67 -5.03 -7.37 -16.48
N ARG A 68 -5.67 -6.19 -16.53
CA ARG A 68 -6.67 -5.83 -15.52
C ARG A 68 -7.96 -6.63 -15.65
N ALA A 69 -8.44 -7.16 -14.54
CA ALA A 69 -9.68 -7.94 -14.51
C ALA A 69 -10.95 -7.09 -14.71
N ASN A 70 -10.90 -5.80 -14.35
CA ASN A 70 -12.02 -4.86 -14.47
C ASN A 70 -11.55 -3.54 -15.08
N THR A 71 -12.51 -2.72 -15.49
CA THR A 71 -12.28 -1.38 -16.06
C THR A 71 -13.01 -0.31 -15.26
N ASP A 72 -13.06 -0.48 -13.94
CA ASP A 72 -13.72 0.49 -13.06
C ASP A 72 -12.97 1.83 -13.13
N GLU A 73 -13.73 2.92 -13.07
CA GLU A 73 -13.19 4.28 -13.08
C GLU A 73 -12.79 4.70 -11.65
N PRO A 74 -11.89 5.69 -11.51
CA PRO A 74 -11.58 6.28 -10.21
C PRO A 74 -12.81 6.84 -9.51
N ILE A 75 -12.81 6.79 -8.18
CA ILE A 75 -13.88 7.33 -7.36
C ILE A 75 -13.43 8.67 -6.78
N VAL A 76 -14.25 9.70 -6.95
CA VAL A 76 -14.04 11.03 -6.36
C VAL A 76 -14.93 11.19 -5.14
N TYR A 77 -14.34 11.60 -4.03
CA TYR A 77 -14.99 11.88 -2.75
C TYR A 77 -14.92 13.39 -2.50
N GLU A 78 -16.03 13.98 -2.07
CA GLU A 78 -16.12 15.45 -1.87
C GLU A 78 -15.09 15.94 -0.85
N ASN A 79 -14.78 15.12 0.15
CA ASN A 79 -13.84 15.45 1.21
C ASN A 79 -13.24 14.19 1.86
N TYR A 80 -12.25 14.38 2.74
CA TYR A 80 -11.61 13.31 3.50
C TYR A 80 -12.59 12.48 4.36
N LEU A 81 -13.64 13.06 4.93
CA LEU A 81 -14.58 12.34 5.80
C LEU A 81 -15.40 11.31 5.00
N ASP A 82 -15.85 11.66 3.79
CA ASP A 82 -16.56 10.75 2.90
C ASP A 82 -15.64 9.58 2.48
N PHE A 83 -14.36 9.88 2.24
CA PHE A 83 -13.35 8.86 1.92
C PHE A 83 -13.06 7.95 3.12
N GLU A 84 -12.91 8.52 4.33
CA GLU A 84 -12.70 7.77 5.56
C GLU A 84 -13.90 6.87 5.89
N GLU A 85 -15.13 7.36 5.72
CA GLU A 85 -16.34 6.55 5.88
C GLU A 85 -16.31 5.34 4.95
N TYR A 86 -16.01 5.55 3.65
CA TYR A 86 -15.88 4.46 2.68
C TYR A 86 -14.81 3.43 3.08
N ILE A 87 -13.63 3.88 3.50
CA ILE A 87 -12.55 2.97 3.95
C ILE A 87 -13.01 2.13 5.14
N ARG A 88 -13.64 2.76 6.13
CA ARG A 88 -14.05 2.09 7.37
C ARG A 88 -15.19 1.10 7.17
N GLU A 89 -16.02 1.31 6.15
CA GLU A 89 -17.08 0.37 5.75
C GLU A 89 -16.56 -0.77 4.85
N SER A 90 -15.36 -0.61 4.27
CA SER A 90 -14.77 -1.57 3.33
C SER A 90 -13.94 -2.64 4.03
N SER A 91 -14.60 -3.71 4.50
CA SER A 91 -13.95 -4.81 5.26
C SER A 91 -12.96 -5.67 4.48
N TYR A 92 -12.83 -5.45 3.17
CA TYR A 92 -11.91 -6.19 2.29
C TYR A 92 -10.60 -5.45 2.01
N LEU A 93 -10.49 -4.18 2.38
CA LEU A 93 -9.27 -3.40 2.21
C LEU A 93 -8.25 -3.78 3.30
N GLU A 94 -6.99 -3.90 2.91
CA GLU A 94 -5.88 -4.20 3.82
C GLU A 94 -4.88 -3.05 3.90
N TYR A 95 -4.74 -2.27 2.82
CA TYR A 95 -3.88 -1.08 2.77
C TYR A 95 -4.58 0.07 2.07
N VAL A 96 -4.39 1.30 2.56
CA VAL A 96 -4.84 2.52 1.89
C VAL A 96 -3.66 3.46 1.79
N TYR A 97 -3.29 3.83 0.57
CA TYR A 97 -2.25 4.79 0.28
C TYR A 97 -2.86 6.11 -0.15
N VAL A 98 -2.43 7.22 0.46
CA VAL A 98 -2.91 8.57 0.14
C VAL A 98 -1.71 9.48 -0.07
N TRP A 99 -1.60 10.09 -1.25
CA TRP A 99 -0.72 11.23 -1.46
C TRP A 99 -1.38 12.47 -0.89
N VAL A 100 -0.75 13.06 0.13
CA VAL A 100 -1.26 14.26 0.80
C VAL A 100 -0.60 15.48 0.17
N GLU A 101 -1.32 16.22 -0.68
CA GLU A 101 -0.73 17.33 -1.45
C GLU A 101 -0.09 18.42 -0.56
N THR A 102 -0.66 18.68 0.61
CA THR A 102 -0.16 19.68 1.56
C THR A 102 1.14 19.26 2.23
N GLU A 103 1.40 17.96 2.34
CA GLU A 103 2.63 17.40 2.93
C GLU A 103 3.65 17.00 1.87
N GLY A 104 3.21 16.78 0.62
CA GLY A 104 4.08 16.42 -0.50
C GLY A 104 4.67 15.01 -0.37
N LYS A 105 3.92 14.07 0.23
CA LYS A 105 4.36 12.70 0.48
C LYS A 105 3.20 11.71 0.52
N TRP A 106 3.53 10.44 0.37
CA TRP A 106 2.61 9.32 0.58
C TRP A 106 2.43 9.02 2.06
N GLN A 107 1.19 8.79 2.46
CA GLN A 107 0.83 8.18 3.72
C GLN A 107 0.18 6.83 3.46
N VAL A 108 0.31 5.90 4.40
CA VAL A 108 -0.30 4.57 4.36
C VAL A 108 -1.05 4.29 5.65
N ALA A 109 -2.15 3.57 5.54
CA ALA A 109 -2.91 3.09 6.67
C ALA A 109 -3.29 1.62 6.47
N THR A 110 -3.34 0.90 7.59
CA THR A 110 -3.59 -0.55 7.66
C THR A 110 -4.56 -0.88 8.80
N TRP A 111 -4.89 -2.16 8.93
CA TRP A 111 -5.71 -2.68 10.03
C TRP A 111 -4.91 -3.57 10.95
N GLU A 112 -4.95 -3.30 12.25
CA GLU A 112 -4.45 -4.24 13.26
C GLU A 112 -5.50 -5.33 13.51
N THR A 113 -5.10 -6.60 13.31
CA THR A 113 -5.96 -7.74 13.62
C THR A 113 -5.66 -8.25 15.03
N THR A 114 -6.51 -7.90 15.98
CA THR A 114 -6.42 -8.38 17.37
C THR A 114 -7.26 -9.64 17.55
N LYS A 115 -6.63 -10.76 17.88
CA LYS A 115 -7.35 -11.97 18.32
C LYS A 115 -7.94 -11.74 19.71
N LEU A 116 -9.25 -11.82 19.83
CA LEU A 116 -9.93 -11.71 21.11
C LEU A 116 -9.81 -13.03 21.88
N SER A 117 -9.64 -12.94 23.20
CA SER A 117 -9.54 -14.10 24.09
C SER A 117 -10.89 -14.76 24.38
N THR A 118 -11.98 -14.18 23.89
CA THR A 118 -13.33 -14.74 23.96
C THR A 118 -13.48 -15.84 22.90
N LEU A 119 -13.71 -17.06 23.37
CA LEU A 119 -14.24 -18.13 22.53
C LEU A 119 -15.74 -17.88 22.37
N SER A 120 -16.18 -17.57 21.17
CA SER A 120 -17.60 -17.66 20.83
C SER A 120 -17.96 -19.13 20.60
N GLU A 121 -19.25 -19.47 20.58
CA GLU A 121 -19.70 -20.80 20.18
C GLU A 121 -19.27 -21.17 18.73
N GLU A 122 -18.86 -20.17 17.93
CA GLU A 122 -18.43 -20.30 16.54
C GLU A 122 -16.91 -20.28 16.34
N GLY A 123 -16.11 -20.05 17.39
CA GLY A 123 -14.65 -20.15 17.35
C GLY A 123 -13.91 -18.93 17.89
N TYR A 124 -12.77 -18.59 17.25
CA TYR A 124 -11.97 -17.42 17.62
C TYR A 124 -12.60 -16.15 17.08
N GLU A 125 -12.81 -15.16 17.95
CA GLU A 125 -13.21 -13.81 17.55
C GLU A 125 -11.97 -12.95 17.26
N PHE A 126 -12.08 -12.07 16.27
CA PHE A 126 -11.05 -11.10 15.91
C PHE A 126 -11.66 -9.70 15.87
N ARG A 127 -10.89 -8.70 16.30
CA ARG A 127 -11.19 -7.28 16.16
C ARG A 127 -10.21 -6.69 15.15
N TYR A 128 -10.73 -5.86 14.24
CA TYR A 128 -9.93 -5.17 13.23
C TYR A 128 -9.96 -3.69 13.55
N ASP A 129 -8.83 -3.15 14.00
CA ASP A 129 -8.68 -1.75 14.40
C ASP A 129 -7.99 -0.99 13.28
N TRP A 130 -8.60 0.11 12.81
CA TRP A 130 -7.99 1.01 11.85
C TRP A 130 -6.85 1.79 12.53
N ASN A 131 -5.64 1.71 11.98
CA ASN A 131 -4.43 2.28 12.59
C ASN A 131 -4.27 3.78 12.33
N GLY A 132 -5.03 4.34 11.39
CA GLY A 132 -4.81 5.70 10.89
C GLY A 132 -3.65 5.78 9.90
N PHE A 133 -3.40 6.99 9.41
CA PHE A 133 -2.37 7.26 8.41
C PHE A 133 -1.01 7.53 9.06
N GLU A 134 0.01 6.87 8.54
CA GLU A 134 1.42 7.04 8.87
C GLU A 134 2.23 7.34 7.61
N ASP A 135 3.45 7.86 7.76
CA ASP A 135 4.35 8.11 6.62
C ASP A 135 4.71 6.79 5.93
N LEU A 136 4.46 6.69 4.61
CA LEU A 136 4.75 5.48 3.85
C LEU A 136 6.23 5.10 3.95
N THR A 137 7.13 6.07 3.95
CA THR A 137 8.59 5.83 4.00
C THR A 137 8.99 5.09 5.27
N VAL A 138 8.42 5.52 6.41
CA VAL A 138 8.66 4.89 7.72
C VAL A 138 8.14 3.46 7.74
N VAL A 139 6.89 3.25 7.32
CA VAL A 139 6.25 1.93 7.35
C VAL A 139 6.93 0.97 6.36
N PHE A 140 7.22 1.42 5.14
CA PHE A 140 7.97 0.66 4.12
C PHE A 140 9.33 0.23 4.62
N THR A 141 10.11 1.13 5.24
CA THR A 141 11.43 0.82 5.77
C THR A 141 11.35 -0.26 6.86
N ASN A 142 10.41 -0.11 7.80
CA ASN A 142 10.24 -1.06 8.90
C ASN A 142 9.79 -2.44 8.42
N GLU A 143 8.73 -2.51 7.62
CA GLU A 143 8.21 -3.77 7.08
C GLU A 143 9.17 -4.42 6.07
N GLY A 144 9.89 -3.59 5.31
CA GLY A 144 10.93 -3.99 4.38
C GLY A 144 12.07 -4.71 5.09
N ILE A 145 12.58 -4.16 6.20
CA ILE A 145 13.65 -4.80 7.00
C ILE A 145 13.22 -6.18 7.50
N GLU A 146 11.99 -6.32 8.00
CA GLU A 146 11.47 -7.62 8.44
C GLU A 146 11.29 -8.61 7.28
N THR A 147 10.91 -8.12 6.11
CA THR A 147 10.81 -8.92 4.88
C THR A 147 12.19 -9.38 4.40
N VAL A 148 13.20 -8.52 4.39
CA VAL A 148 14.59 -8.89 4.08
C VAL A 148 15.06 -9.99 5.04
N LYS A 149 14.88 -9.83 6.35
CA LYS A 149 15.25 -10.86 7.35
C LYS A 149 14.61 -12.22 7.04
N ARG A 150 13.31 -12.22 6.69
CA ARG A 150 12.57 -13.43 6.31
C ARG A 150 13.13 -14.06 5.04
N MET A 151 13.37 -13.28 4.00
CA MET A 151 13.92 -13.75 2.72
C MET A 151 15.32 -14.35 2.89
N ARG A 152 16.21 -13.72 3.66
CA ARG A 152 17.55 -14.25 3.97
C ARG A 152 17.47 -15.58 4.69
N LYS A 153 16.61 -15.69 5.70
CA LYS A 153 16.39 -16.95 6.43
C LYS A 153 15.90 -18.06 5.48
N LEU A 154 14.95 -17.77 4.61
CA LEU A 154 14.46 -18.74 3.62
C LEU A 154 15.58 -19.16 2.66
N ALA A 155 16.43 -18.23 2.21
CA ALA A 155 17.56 -18.53 1.33
C ALA A 155 18.56 -19.50 2.00
N GLU A 156 18.85 -19.31 3.29
CA GLU A 156 19.70 -20.21 4.10
C GLU A 156 19.08 -21.60 4.28
N GLU A 157 17.76 -21.69 4.41
CA GLU A 157 17.01 -22.94 4.59
C GLU A 157 16.85 -23.76 3.29
N GLY A 158 17.51 -23.36 2.20
CA GLY A 158 17.62 -24.13 0.96
C GLY A 158 16.59 -23.77 -0.12
N SER A 159 15.90 -22.63 0.02
CA SER A 159 14.87 -22.18 -0.95
C SER A 159 15.40 -21.43 -2.19
N GLY A 160 16.71 -21.44 -2.44
CA GLY A 160 17.32 -21.04 -3.72
C GLY A 160 17.86 -19.61 -3.77
N SER A 161 18.55 -19.30 -4.88
CA SER A 161 19.20 -17.99 -5.15
C SER A 161 18.25 -16.81 -5.14
N ASP A 162 16.98 -17.04 -5.47
CA ASP A 162 16.04 -15.97 -5.82
C ASP A 162 15.63 -15.15 -4.59
N TYR A 163 15.50 -15.78 -3.42
CA TYR A 163 15.27 -15.05 -2.17
C TYR A 163 16.48 -14.24 -1.71
N ALA A 164 17.70 -14.69 -2.01
CA ALA A 164 18.90 -13.92 -1.70
C ALA A 164 18.96 -12.66 -2.58
N THR A 165 18.72 -12.81 -3.89
CA THR A 165 18.66 -11.68 -4.83
C THR A 165 17.53 -10.71 -4.48
N GLY A 166 16.32 -11.20 -4.23
CA GLY A 166 15.20 -10.33 -3.85
C GLY A 166 15.44 -9.59 -2.54
N ALA A 167 16.14 -10.21 -1.59
CA ALA A 167 16.56 -9.53 -0.37
C ALA A 167 17.61 -8.44 -0.63
N ASP A 168 18.57 -8.68 -1.55
CA ASP A 168 19.54 -7.65 -1.95
C ASP A 168 18.83 -6.45 -2.63
N GLU A 169 17.90 -6.71 -3.53
CA GLU A 169 17.14 -5.67 -4.25
C GLU A 169 16.29 -4.82 -3.30
N LEU A 170 15.53 -5.47 -2.41
CA LEU A 170 14.71 -4.77 -1.42
C LEU A 170 15.58 -3.98 -0.42
N GLU A 171 16.74 -4.51 -0.02
CA GLU A 171 17.67 -3.80 0.86
C GLU A 171 18.22 -2.52 0.21
N MET A 172 18.49 -2.52 -1.10
CA MET A 172 18.87 -1.28 -1.81
C MET A 172 17.74 -0.26 -1.84
N SER A 173 16.50 -0.71 -2.07
CA SER A 173 15.30 0.14 -2.07
C SER A 173 15.09 0.77 -0.69
N ILE A 174 15.19 -0.02 0.39
CA ILE A 174 15.13 0.47 1.77
C ILE A 174 16.20 1.52 2.04
N LEU A 175 17.46 1.25 1.65
CA LEU A 175 18.56 2.20 1.88
C LEU A 175 18.34 3.55 1.21
N LYS A 176 17.71 3.57 0.03
CA LYS A 176 17.35 4.80 -0.68
C LYS A 176 16.43 5.70 0.17
N TYR A 177 15.40 5.12 0.79
CA TYR A 177 14.42 5.88 1.55
C TYR A 177 14.76 6.07 3.03
N ALA A 178 15.56 5.18 3.61
CA ALA A 178 16.03 5.32 4.99
C ALA A 178 17.05 6.46 5.17
N ILE A 179 17.85 6.77 4.13
CA ILE A 179 18.85 7.85 4.19
C ILE A 179 18.21 9.24 4.05
N GLU A 180 17.05 9.34 3.40
CA GLU A 180 16.36 10.61 3.18
C GLU A 180 15.69 11.18 4.45
N GLU A 181 15.50 10.38 5.50
CA GLU A 181 14.98 10.87 6.79
C GLU A 181 16.04 11.57 7.67
N ASP A 182 17.33 11.34 7.42
CA ASP A 182 18.44 11.88 8.21
C ASP A 182 19.12 13.12 7.57
N ALA A 183 18.61 13.62 6.44
CA ALA A 183 19.19 14.72 5.64
C ALA A 183 18.42 16.05 5.77
#